data_AF-A0A7W1DHM6-F1
#
_entry.id   AF-A0A7W1DHM6-F1
#
_cell.length_a   1.000
_cell.length_b   1.000
_cell.length_c   1.000
_cell.angle_alpha   90.00
_cell.angle_beta   90.00
_cell.angle_gamma   90.00
#
_symmetry.space_group_name_H-M   'P 1'
#
loop_
_entity.id
_entity.type
_entity.pdbx_description
1 polymer ?
#
loop_
_entity_poly.entity_id
_entity_poly.type
_entity_poly.pdbx_seq_one_letter_code
_entity_poly.pdbx_strand_id
1 'polypeptide(L)'
;MEGPITQATGHNNTIVSVYQDRIELKSGWQSQNVQSVGLRDVAVIGIKGLVNVVLTIETNTGRVYQLNRMALPDARRIKNTFEQQKRRAGLYD
;
A
#
# COMPACT_ATOMS: atom_id res chain seq x y z
N MET A 1 9.33 -11.00 -15.36
CA MET A 1 8.24 -10.40 -14.56
C MET A 1 8.72 -10.32 -13.14
N GLU A 2 9.10 -9.15 -12.66
CA GLU A 2 9.43 -9.01 -11.24
C GLU A 2 8.15 -9.09 -10.42
N GLY A 3 8.12 -10.03 -9.47
CA GLY A 3 7.02 -10.17 -8.53
C GLY A 3 6.94 -8.97 -7.59
N PRO A 4 5.82 -8.82 -6.85
CA PRO A 4 5.73 -7.79 -5.83
C PRO A 4 6.84 -7.99 -4.78
N ILE A 5 7.53 -6.90 -4.41
CA ILE A 5 8.57 -6.90 -3.38
C ILE A 5 7.97 -7.35 -2.05
N THR A 6 6.77 -6.86 -1.76
CA THR A 6 5.99 -7.32 -0.63
C THR A 6 4.51 -7.29 -0.97
N GLN A 7 3.75 -8.19 -0.36
CA GLN A 7 2.31 -8.23 -0.46
C GLN A 7 1.72 -8.53 0.91
N ALA A 8 0.57 -7.92 1.18
CA ALA A 8 -0.20 -8.14 2.40
C ALA A 8 -1.69 -8.19 2.07
N THR A 9 -2.42 -8.96 2.86
CA THR A 9 -3.86 -9.10 2.71
C THR A 9 -4.53 -8.45 3.92
N GLY A 10 -5.40 -7.49 3.65
CA GLY A 10 -6.32 -6.91 4.62
C GLY A 10 -7.66 -7.65 4.64
N HIS A 11 -8.61 -7.11 5.39
CA HIS A 11 -9.95 -7.67 5.47
C HIS A 11 -10.74 -7.45 4.16
N ASN A 12 -11.79 -8.26 3.95
CA ASN A 12 -12.63 -8.26 2.73
C ASN A 12 -11.87 -8.54 1.41
N ASN A 13 -10.89 -9.46 1.42
CA ASN A 13 -10.08 -9.84 0.25
C ASN A 13 -9.35 -8.65 -0.40
N THR A 14 -9.00 -7.64 0.40
CA THR A 14 -8.19 -6.53 -0.08
C THR A 14 -6.73 -6.92 -0.04
N ILE A 15 -6.05 -6.98 -1.18
CA ILE A 15 -4.62 -7.29 -1.28
C ILE A 15 -3.88 -6.02 -1.66
N VAL A 16 -2.83 -5.69 -0.91
CA VAL A 16 -1.90 -4.63 -1.28
C VAL A 16 -0.57 -5.24 -1.68
N SER A 17 -0.07 -4.84 -2.83
CA SER A 17 1.18 -5.33 -3.41
C SER A 17 2.09 -4.15 -3.74
N VAL A 18 3.29 -4.13 -3.16
CA VAL A 18 4.28 -3.09 -3.42
C VAL A 18 5.26 -3.60 -4.47
N TYR A 19 5.42 -2.84 -5.54
CA TYR A 19 6.39 -3.03 -6.60
C TYR A 19 7.49 -1.98 -6.50
N GLN A 20 8.50 -2.08 -7.35
CA GLN A 20 9.64 -1.16 -7.37
C GLN A 20 9.26 0.26 -7.80
N ASP A 21 8.20 0.41 -8.60
CA ASP A 21 7.76 1.67 -9.21
C ASP A 21 6.35 2.10 -8.81
N ARG A 22 5.57 1.19 -8.21
CA ARG A 22 4.14 1.40 -7.91
C ARG A 22 3.64 0.56 -6.73
N ILE A 23 2.46 0.91 -6.23
CA ILE A 23 1.68 0.10 -5.30
C ILE A 23 0.36 -0.28 -5.96
N GLU A 24 0.01 -1.56 -5.90
CA GLU A 24 -1.27 -2.09 -6.39
C GLU A 24 -2.17 -2.43 -5.21
N LEU A 25 -3.41 -2.00 -5.31
CA LEU A 25 -4.48 -2.21 -4.36
C LEU A 25 -5.58 -3.00 -5.06
N LYS A 26 -5.73 -4.26 -4.69
CA LYS A 26 -6.74 -5.17 -5.24
C LYS A 26 -7.84 -5.31 -4.21
N SER A 27 -9.09 -5.06 -4.58
CA SER A 27 -10.25 -5.19 -3.69
C SER A 27 -11.41 -5.88 -4.40
N GLY A 28 -12.29 -6.50 -3.62
CA GLY A 28 -13.50 -7.19 -4.10
C GLY A 28 -13.34 -8.70 -4.32
N TRP A 29 -14.47 -9.37 -4.56
CA TRP A 29 -14.53 -10.80 -4.88
C TRP A 29 -13.81 -11.03 -6.23
N GLN A 30 -12.82 -11.92 -6.27
CA GLN A 30 -11.90 -12.12 -7.41
C GLN A 30 -11.02 -10.93 -7.82
N SER A 31 -10.73 -9.96 -6.94
CA SER A 31 -9.89 -8.79 -7.30
C SER A 31 -10.44 -7.96 -8.47
N GLN A 32 -11.77 -7.85 -8.62
CA GLN A 32 -12.38 -7.06 -9.69
C GLN A 32 -11.94 -5.59 -9.73
N ASN A 33 -11.49 -5.04 -8.59
CA ASN A 33 -11.04 -3.67 -8.51
C ASN A 33 -9.54 -3.63 -8.20
N VAL A 34 -8.73 -3.49 -9.26
CA VAL A 34 -7.28 -3.30 -9.17
C VAL A 34 -6.96 -1.84 -9.41
N GLN A 35 -6.43 -1.17 -8.40
CA GLN A 35 -5.95 0.20 -8.51
C GLN A 35 -4.43 0.20 -8.41
N SER A 36 -3.79 0.73 -9.44
CA SER A 36 -2.35 0.93 -9.49
C SER A 36 -2.03 2.39 -9.23
N VAL A 37 -1.16 2.66 -8.28
CA VAL A 37 -0.73 4.01 -7.90
C VAL A 37 0.79 4.07 -8.00
N GLY A 38 1.33 5.00 -8.78
CA GLY A 38 2.77 5.19 -8.89
C GLY A 38 3.39 5.65 -7.57
N LEU A 39 4.64 5.29 -7.30
CA LEU A 39 5.35 5.76 -6.09
C LEU A 39 5.36 7.30 -5.98
N ARG A 40 5.47 7.99 -7.12
CA ARG A 40 5.46 9.46 -7.21
C ARG A 40 4.10 10.05 -6.91
N ASP A 41 3.03 9.32 -7.24
CA ASP A 41 1.65 9.75 -7.00
C ASP A 41 1.23 9.58 -5.54
N VAL A 42 1.93 8.75 -4.75
CA VAL A 42 1.65 8.62 -3.32
C VAL A 42 2.27 9.78 -2.56
N ALA A 43 1.40 10.63 -2.02
CA ALA A 43 1.76 11.71 -1.13
C ALA A 43 2.22 11.14 0.22
N VAL A 44 1.34 10.37 0.87
CA VAL A 44 1.52 9.90 2.25
C VAL A 44 1.08 8.44 2.38
N ILE A 45 1.86 7.65 3.14
CA ILE A 45 1.46 6.31 3.59
C ILE A 45 1.50 6.27 5.12
N GLY A 46 0.38 5.94 5.74
CA GLY A 46 0.20 5.96 7.18
C GLY A 46 -0.38 4.65 7.71
N ILE A 47 0.00 4.29 8.93
CA ILE A 47 -0.65 3.20 9.68
C ILE A 47 -1.34 3.79 10.90
N LYS A 48 -2.57 3.39 11.17
CA LYS A 48 -3.34 3.84 12.33
C LYS A 48 -3.86 2.65 13.14
N GLY A 49 -3.68 2.72 14.45
CA GLY A 49 -4.10 1.69 15.40
C GLY A 49 -3.01 0.65 15.71
N LEU A 50 -3.25 -0.13 16.77
CA LEU A 50 -2.37 -1.23 17.23
C LEU A 50 -3.01 -2.61 16.98
N VAL A 51 -4.35 -2.68 17.06
CA VAL A 51 -5.17 -3.87 16.77
C VAL A 51 -6.13 -3.49 15.64
N ASN A 52 -6.34 -4.39 14.68
CA ASN A 52 -7.14 -4.10 13.46
C ASN A 52 -6.63 -2.87 12.72
N VAL A 53 -5.34 -2.85 12.40
CA VAL A 53 -4.65 -1.68 11.86
C VAL A 53 -5.28 -1.22 10.55
N VAL A 54 -5.36 0.09 10.39
CA VAL A 54 -5.77 0.74 9.15
C VAL A 54 -4.54 1.26 8.44
N LEU A 55 -4.26 0.74 7.24
CA LEU A 55 -3.27 1.31 6.33
C LEU A 55 -3.96 2.36 5.46
N THR A 56 -3.50 3.60 5.52
CA THR A 56 -3.99 4.72 4.71
C THR A 56 -2.94 5.09 3.68
N ILE A 57 -3.34 5.19 2.42
CA ILE A 57 -2.50 5.64 1.31
C ILE A 57 -3.21 6.82 0.67
N GLU A 58 -2.57 7.97 0.72
CA GLU A 58 -3.06 9.21 0.12
C GLU A 58 -2.25 9.54 -1.12
N THR A 59 -2.95 9.87 -2.20
CA THR A 59 -2.34 10.27 -3.46
C THR A 59 -2.30 11.78 -3.62
N ASN A 60 -1.37 12.29 -4.43
CA ASN A 60 -1.30 13.70 -4.82
C ASN A 60 -2.56 14.17 -5.56
N THR A 61 -3.37 13.23 -6.08
CA THR A 61 -4.67 13.51 -6.71
C THR A 61 -5.82 13.66 -5.69
N GLY A 62 -5.54 13.56 -4.39
CA GLY A 62 -6.53 13.66 -3.32
C GLY A 62 -7.33 12.39 -3.08
N ARG A 63 -6.95 11.25 -3.69
CA ARG A 63 -7.59 9.96 -3.43
C ARG A 63 -6.98 9.35 -2.17
N VAL A 64 -7.85 8.86 -1.29
CA VAL A 64 -7.45 8.19 -0.06
C VAL A 64 -7.92 6.74 -0.11
N TYR A 65 -6.98 5.82 -0.02
CA TYR A 65 -7.21 4.38 0.06
C TYR A 65 -7.00 3.91 1.49
N GLN A 66 -8.01 3.23 2.05
CA GLN A 66 -7.95 2.72 3.41
C GLN A 66 -8.14 1.20 3.40
N LEU A 67 -7.12 0.47 3.84
CA LEU A 67 -7.24 -0.96 4.12
C LEU A 67 -7.43 -1.14 5.62
N ASN A 68 -8.60 -1.65 5.99
CA ASN A 68 -8.98 -1.85 7.37
C ASN A 68 -8.63 -3.25 7.86
N ARG A 69 -8.50 -3.40 9.18
CA ARG A 69 -8.32 -4.69 9.86
C ARG A 69 -7.11 -5.49 9.33
N MET A 70 -6.02 -4.79 9.03
CA MET A 70 -4.73 -5.44 8.74
C MET A 70 -4.04 -5.87 10.04
N ALA A 71 -3.22 -6.91 9.94
CA ALA A 71 -2.27 -7.21 10.99
C ALA A 71 -1.21 -6.09 11.05
N LEU A 72 -0.89 -5.61 12.25
CA LEU A 72 0.16 -4.62 12.47
C LEU A 72 1.51 -4.98 11.80
N PRO A 73 2.04 -6.22 11.93
CA PRO A 73 3.29 -6.57 11.25
C PRO A 73 3.21 -6.42 9.73
N ASP A 74 2.08 -6.78 9.13
CA ASP A 74 1.88 -6.66 7.69
C ASP A 74 1.80 -5.19 7.26
N ALA A 75 0.99 -4.38 7.94
CA ALA A 75 0.87 -2.95 7.65
C ALA A 75 2.23 -2.23 7.80
N ARG A 76 3.03 -2.58 8.83
CA ARG A 76 4.40 -2.07 9.00
C ARG A 76 5.32 -2.52 7.88
N ARG A 77 5.26 -3.78 7.46
CA ARG A 77 6.09 -4.29 6.36
C ARG A 77 5.78 -3.57 5.05
N ILE A 78 4.51 -3.35 4.73
CA ILE A 78 4.09 -2.58 3.56
C ILE A 78 4.63 -1.14 3.63
N LYS A 79 4.36 -0.44 4.74
CA LYS A 79 4.83 0.95 4.93
C LYS A 79 6.34 1.06 4.78
N ASN A 80 7.10 0.23 5.49
CA ASN A 80 8.57 0.29 5.47
C ASN A 80 9.12 -0.03 4.08
N THR A 81 8.57 -1.05 3.39
CA THR A 81 9.00 -1.40 2.04
C THR A 81 8.71 -0.27 1.06
N PHE A 82 7.51 0.32 1.16
CA PHE A 82 7.11 1.45 0.33
C PHE A 82 8.01 2.67 0.53
N GLU A 83 8.25 3.06 1.79
CA GLU A 83 9.15 4.18 2.12
C GLU A 83 10.58 3.92 1.63
N GLN A 84 11.08 2.68 1.75
CA GLN A 84 12.37 2.30 1.19
C GLN A 84 12.41 2.44 -0.34
N GLN A 85 11.37 2.04 -1.06
CA GLN A 85 11.31 2.22 -2.51
C GLN A 85 11.24 3.70 -2.89
N LYS A 86 10.42 4.50 -2.19
CA LYS A 86 10.33 5.95 -2.41
C LYS A 86 11.69 6.62 -2.17
N ARG A 87 12.41 6.20 -1.13
CA ARG A 87 13.78 6.67 -0.84
C ARG A 87 14.79 6.26 -1.92
N ARG A 88 14.76 4.99 -2.35
CA ARG A 88 15.61 4.48 -3.44
C ARG A 88 15.37 5.19 -4.77
N ALA A 89 14.13 5.56 -5.03
CA ALA A 89 13.75 6.34 -6.21
C ALA A 89 14.11 7.83 -6.12
N GLY A 90 14.71 8.29 -5.00
CA GLY A 90 15.07 9.70 -4.79
C GLY A 90 13.85 10.61 -4.65
N LEU A 91 12.71 10.08 -4.20
CA LEU A 91 11.44 10.81 -4.07
C LEU A 91 11.18 11.29 -2.62
N TYR A 92 12.17 11.17 -1.75
CA TYR A 92 12.24 11.92 -0.51
C TYR A 92 13.09 13.15 -0.80
N ASP A 93 12.45 14.31 -0.83
CA ASP A 93 13.11 15.62 -0.79
C ASP A 93 13.62 15.89 0.64
#